data_AF-A0A7J3MNG4-F1
#
_entry.id   AF-A0A7J3MNG4-F1
#
_cell.length_a   1.000
_cell.length_b   1.000
_cell.length_c   1.000
_cell.angle_alpha   90.00
_cell.angle_beta   90.00
_cell.angle_gamma   90.00
#
_symmetry.space_group_name_H-M   'P 1'
#
loop_
_entity.id
_entity.type
_entity.pdbx_description
1 polymer ?
#
loop_
_entity_poly.entity_id
_entity_poly.type
_entity_poly.pdbx_seq_one_letter_code
_entity_poly.pdbx_strand_id
1 'polypeptide(L)'
;MQKCIFPCWELLGISKLYVMSSGKVTVCCQDYDGKLVVGDLTKQSIQEVWNSEEFQRIRTLHLSEKGDLIDFCRNCEGLYSGSNWWAFLAKKLKLDSPILRNMYFRLQGIK
;
A
#
# COMPACT_ATOMS: atom_id res chain seq x y z
N MET A 1 20.65 11.01 8.92
CA MET A 1 19.36 11.69 8.66
C MET A 1 18.28 10.62 8.58
N GLN A 2 17.21 10.72 9.36
CA GLN A 2 16.12 9.76 9.31
C GLN A 2 15.31 10.00 8.03
N LYS A 3 15.24 9.00 7.15
CA LYS A 3 14.45 9.09 5.90
C LYS A 3 12.97 9.12 6.28
N CYS A 4 12.21 10.10 5.77
CA CYS A 4 10.76 10.12 5.94
C CYS A 4 10.14 9.01 5.07
N ILE A 5 9.28 8.17 5.66
CA ILE A 5 8.60 7.09 4.96
C ILE A 5 7.22 7.59 4.54
N PHE A 6 6.91 7.48 3.25
CA PHE A 6 5.62 7.85 2.70
C PHE A 6 4.88 6.61 2.22
N PRO A 7 3.54 6.60 2.32
CA PRO A 7 2.78 5.55 1.68
C PRO A 7 2.97 5.58 0.16
N CYS A 8 3.25 4.41 -0.43
CA CYS A 8 3.42 4.26 -1.87
C CYS A 8 2.07 4.42 -2.59
N TRP A 9 2.03 5.24 -3.63
CA TRP A 9 0.80 5.52 -4.38
C TRP A 9 0.28 4.31 -5.16
N GLU A 10 1.17 3.42 -5.62
CA GLU A 10 0.77 2.20 -6.35
C GLU A 10 -0.03 1.26 -5.45
N LEU A 11 0.26 1.29 -4.15
CA LEU A 11 -0.29 0.38 -3.17
C LEU A 11 -1.53 0.93 -2.47
N LEU A 12 -1.55 2.26 -2.24
CA LEU A 12 -2.71 2.96 -1.69
C LEU A 12 -3.74 3.35 -2.75
N GLY A 13 -3.43 3.20 -4.04
CA GLY A 13 -4.38 3.36 -5.12
C GLY A 13 -5.55 2.39 -4.93
N ILE A 14 -6.70 2.93 -4.49
CA ILE A 14 -7.96 2.20 -4.25
C ILE A 14 -8.43 1.42 -5.49
N SER A 15 -7.88 1.69 -6.66
CA SER A 15 -8.34 1.18 -7.96
C SER A 15 -7.35 0.29 -8.71
N LYS A 16 -6.23 -0.14 -8.09
CA LYS A 16 -5.19 -0.90 -8.81
C LYS A 16 -4.93 -2.30 -8.24
N LEU A 17 -4.92 -3.28 -9.14
CA LEU A 17 -4.57 -4.67 -8.88
C LEU A 17 -3.62 -5.14 -9.99
N TYR A 18 -2.48 -5.73 -9.62
CA TYR A 18 -1.52 -6.24 -10.60
C TYR A 18 -1.64 -7.75 -10.72
N VAL A 19 -1.98 -8.23 -11.90
CA VAL A 19 -2.16 -9.66 -12.17
C VAL A 19 -1.04 -10.12 -13.09
N MET A 20 -0.27 -11.11 -12.64
CA MET A 20 0.78 -11.74 -13.42
C MET A 20 0.17 -12.69 -14.46
N SER A 21 0.94 -13.04 -15.49
CA SER A 21 0.52 -14.03 -16.51
C SER A 21 0.18 -15.41 -15.92
N SER A 22 0.69 -15.73 -14.73
CA SER A 22 0.36 -16.94 -13.98
C SER A 22 -0.99 -16.90 -13.27
N GLY A 23 -1.69 -15.77 -13.25
CA GLY A 23 -2.90 -15.54 -12.47
C GLY A 23 -2.65 -15.12 -11.01
N LYS A 24 -1.40 -15.15 -10.54
CA LYS A 24 -1.00 -14.60 -9.24
C LYS A 24 -1.11 -13.09 -9.22
N VAL A 25 -1.46 -12.53 -8.07
CA VAL A 25 -1.65 -11.10 -7.86
C VAL A 25 -0.54 -10.53 -7.01
N THR A 26 0.06 -9.43 -7.45
CA THR A 26 1.11 -8.69 -6.72
C THR A 26 0.63 -7.28 -6.35
N VAL A 27 1.37 -6.63 -5.45
CA VAL A 27 1.00 -5.30 -4.93
C VAL A 27 1.60 -4.12 -5.69
N CYS A 28 2.52 -4.37 -6.63
CA CYS A 28 3.25 -3.32 -7.33
C CYS A 28 3.58 -3.74 -8.76
N CYS A 29 3.53 -2.81 -9.71
CA CYS A 29 3.97 -3.04 -11.09
C CYS A 29 5.46 -3.39 -11.22
N GLN A 30 6.28 -3.00 -10.24
CA GLN A 30 7.72 -3.30 -10.20
C GLN A 30 8.02 -4.70 -9.65
N ASP A 31 7.02 -5.40 -9.11
CA ASP A 31 7.19 -6.75 -8.56
C ASP A 31 7.07 -7.82 -9.65
N TYR A 32 7.94 -7.73 -10.66
CA TYR A 32 7.96 -8.66 -11.79
C TYR A 32 8.30 -10.10 -11.37
N ASP A 33 9.09 -10.25 -10.31
CA ASP A 33 9.49 -11.54 -9.75
C ASP A 33 8.38 -12.18 -8.89
N GLY A 34 7.33 -11.43 -8.55
CA GLY A 34 6.26 -11.91 -7.65
C GLY A 34 6.75 -12.20 -6.24
N LYS A 35 7.56 -11.31 -5.66
CA LYS A 35 8.06 -11.41 -4.28
C LYS A 35 6.98 -11.05 -3.25
N LEU A 36 5.98 -10.26 -3.63
CA LEU A 36 4.86 -9.84 -2.80
C LEU A 36 3.52 -10.31 -3.42
N VAL A 37 3.35 -11.63 -3.50
CA VAL A 37 2.09 -12.23 -3.94
C VAL A 37 1.04 -12.16 -2.84
N VAL A 38 -0.11 -11.56 -3.14
CA VAL A 38 -1.23 -11.37 -2.20
C VAL A 38 -2.43 -12.25 -2.51
N GLY A 39 -2.41 -12.98 -3.63
CA GLY A 39 -3.48 -13.90 -3.98
C GLY A 39 -3.28 -14.57 -5.34
N ASP A 40 -4.25 -15.42 -5.69
CA ASP A 40 -4.24 -16.22 -6.91
C ASP A 40 -5.65 -16.27 -7.52
N LEU A 41 -5.84 -15.58 -8.65
CA LEU A 41 -7.14 -15.48 -9.32
C LEU A 41 -7.58 -16.78 -10.01
N THR A 42 -6.71 -17.80 -10.06
CA THR A 42 -7.12 -19.15 -10.51
C THR A 42 -7.93 -19.89 -9.43
N LYS A 43 -7.92 -19.38 -8.19
CA LYS A 43 -8.55 -20.00 -7.01
C LYS A 43 -9.48 -19.06 -6.25
N GLN A 44 -9.25 -17.76 -6.36
CA GLN A 44 -9.93 -16.72 -5.58
C GLN A 44 -10.57 -15.70 -6.51
N SER A 45 -11.71 -15.15 -6.12
CA SER A 45 -12.28 -13.96 -6.73
C SER A 45 -11.41 -12.74 -6.47
N ILE A 46 -11.57 -11.72 -7.31
CA ILE A 46 -10.90 -10.41 -7.13
C ILE A 46 -11.20 -9.83 -5.75
N GLN A 47 -12.44 -9.97 -5.26
CA GLN A 47 -12.84 -9.44 -3.96
C GLN A 47 -12.16 -10.17 -2.80
N GLU A 48 -11.96 -11.48 -2.90
CA GLU A 48 -11.23 -12.26 -1.89
C GLU A 48 -9.75 -11.87 -1.88
N VAL A 49 -9.12 -11.70 -3.04
CA VAL A 49 -7.72 -11.24 -3.10
C VAL A 49 -7.58 -9.81 -2.57
N TRP A 50 -8.50 -8.91 -2.94
CA TRP A 50 -8.49 -7.52 -2.49
C TRP A 50 -8.60 -7.39 -0.96
N ASN A 51 -9.39 -8.25 -0.35
CA ASN A 51 -9.62 -8.30 1.10
C ASN A 51 -8.75 -9.35 1.81
N SER A 52 -7.76 -9.91 1.11
CA SER A 52 -6.84 -10.86 1.72
C SER A 52 -6.06 -10.22 2.87
N GLU A 53 -5.76 -11.02 3.88
CA GLU A 53 -5.02 -10.59 5.06
C GLU A 53 -3.67 -9.96 4.68
N GLU A 54 -2.96 -10.57 3.74
CA GLU A 54 -1.64 -10.09 3.30
C GLU A 54 -1.74 -8.72 2.62
N PHE A 55 -2.73 -8.51 1.75
CA PHE A 55 -2.90 -7.21 1.10
C PHE A 55 -3.27 -6.13 2.12
N GLN A 56 -4.15 -6.44 3.07
CA GLN A 56 -4.52 -5.52 4.16
C GLN A 56 -3.34 -5.21 5.09
N ARG A 57 -2.50 -6.20 5.41
CA ARG A 57 -1.28 -6.04 6.20
C ARG A 57 -0.31 -5.06 5.52
N ILE A 58 -0.06 -5.26 4.23
CA ILE A 58 0.85 -4.42 3.45
C ILE A 58 0.33 -2.97 3.35
N ARG A 59 -0.98 -2.77 3.09
CA ARG A 59 -1.61 -1.43 3.10
C ARG A 59 -1.49 -0.75 4.45
N THR A 60 -1.75 -1.47 5.52
CA THR A 60 -1.66 -0.97 6.91
C THR A 60 -0.25 -0.50 7.26
N LEU A 61 0.78 -1.26 6.84
CA LEU A 61 2.18 -0.87 7.04
C LEU A 61 2.51 0.44 6.32
N HIS A 62 2.06 0.61 5.07
CA HIS A 62 2.27 1.84 4.32
C HIS A 62 1.54 3.05 4.94
N LEU A 63 0.27 2.88 5.34
CA LEU A 63 -0.51 3.92 6.05
C LEU A 63 0.03 4.26 7.45
N SER A 64 0.87 3.38 7.99
CA SER A 64 1.51 3.56 9.29
C SER A 64 2.95 4.04 9.19
N GLU A 65 3.40 4.45 8.00
CA GLU A 65 4.78 4.91 7.77
C GLU A 65 5.82 3.84 8.12
N LYS A 66 5.43 2.57 8.00
CA LYS A 66 6.23 1.37 8.31
C LYS A 66 6.40 0.49 7.07
N GLY A 67 6.31 1.07 5.87
CA GLY A 67 6.48 0.34 4.61
C GLY A 67 7.90 -0.24 4.44
N ASP A 68 8.89 0.30 5.15
CA ASP A 68 10.27 -0.19 5.21
C ASP A 68 10.43 -1.53 5.97
N LEU A 69 9.41 -1.95 6.73
CA LEU A 69 9.33 -3.29 7.31
C LEU A 69 9.07 -4.38 6.26
N ILE A 70 8.68 -3.98 5.05
CA ILE A 70 8.51 -4.90 3.91
C ILE A 70 9.82 -4.89 3.14
N ASP A 71 10.51 -6.03 3.09
CA ASP A 71 11.86 -6.12 2.52
C ASP A 71 11.93 -5.63 1.07
N PHE A 72 10.90 -5.92 0.26
CA PHE A 72 10.78 -5.43 -1.11
C PHE A 72 10.65 -3.90 -1.18
N CYS A 73 9.93 -3.28 -0.24
CA CYS A 73 9.66 -1.85 -0.23
C CYS A 73 10.78 -1.03 0.42
N ARG A 74 11.56 -1.61 1.34
CA ARG A 74 12.63 -0.91 2.09
C ARG A 74 13.62 -0.17 1.20
N ASN A 75 13.93 -0.72 0.04
CA ASN A 75 14.89 -0.12 -0.90
C ASN A 75 14.22 0.56 -2.10
N CYS A 76 12.89 0.68 -2.09
CA CYS A 76 12.13 1.32 -3.17
C CYS A 76 12.17 2.84 -3.02
N GLU A 77 12.57 3.54 -4.08
CA GLU A 77 12.59 5.01 -4.10
C GLU A 77 11.19 5.60 -3.85
N GLY A 78 10.14 4.95 -4.36
CA GLY A 78 8.75 5.35 -4.16
C GLY A 78 8.30 5.43 -2.70
N LEU A 79 9.01 4.78 -1.79
CA LEU A 79 8.77 4.86 -0.34
C LEU A 79 9.30 6.17 0.27
N TYR A 80 10.29 6.80 -0.36
CA TYR A 80 11.01 7.98 0.16
C TYR A 80 10.84 9.23 -0.72
N SER A 81 10.46 9.07 -1.98
CA SER A 81 10.12 10.17 -2.89
C SER A 81 8.69 10.63 -2.59
N GLY A 82 8.52 11.51 -1.61
CA GLY A 82 7.22 12.03 -1.19
C GLY A 82 6.50 12.79 -2.31
N SER A 83 5.70 12.08 -3.12
CA SER A 83 4.73 12.68 -4.05
C SER A 83 3.39 13.00 -3.37
N ASN A 84 3.22 12.60 -2.10
CA ASN A 84 2.00 12.85 -1.34
C ASN A 84 2.01 14.28 -0.78
N TRP A 85 1.67 15.26 -1.61
CA TRP A 85 1.49 16.67 -1.23
C TRP A 85 0.58 16.84 0.01
N TRP A 86 -0.37 15.93 0.18
CA TRP A 86 -1.24 15.85 1.35
C TRP A 86 -0.51 15.48 2.65
N ALA A 87 0.43 14.54 2.63
CA ALA A 87 1.24 14.18 3.80
C ALA A 87 2.20 15.31 4.18
N PHE A 88 2.71 16.03 3.18
CA PHE A 88 3.49 17.25 3.37
C PHE A 88 2.66 18.37 4.04
N LEU A 89 1.41 18.58 3.59
CA LEU A 89 0.46 19.52 4.19
C LEU A 89 0.06 19.13 5.62
N ALA A 90 -0.25 17.86 5.87
CA ALA A 90 -0.61 17.37 7.22
C ALA A 90 0.53 17.59 8.22
N LYS A 91 1.79 17.34 7.81
CA LYS A 91 2.99 17.60 8.61
C LYS A 91 3.24 19.09 8.85
N LYS A 92 3.03 19.94 7.85
CA LYS A 92 3.16 21.42 7.98
C LYS A 92 2.08 22.02 8.87
N LEU A 93 0.87 21.46 8.86
CA LEU A 93 -0.29 21.96 9.60
C LEU A 93 -0.46 21.30 10.98
N LYS A 94 0.43 20.37 11.39
CA LYS A 94 0.27 19.53 12.61
C LYS A 94 -1.13 18.90 12.70
N LEU A 95 -1.73 18.60 11.56
CA LEU A 95 -3.00 17.90 11.52
C LEU A 95 -2.68 16.47 11.87
N ASP A 96 -3.07 16.07 13.07
CA ASP A 96 -3.04 14.68 13.46
C ASP A 96 -3.79 13.90 12.36
N SER A 97 -3.04 13.05 11.67
CA SER A 97 -3.51 12.23 10.55
C SER A 97 -4.44 11.04 10.92
N PRO A 98 -4.96 10.84 12.16
CA PRO A 98 -6.03 9.88 12.40
C PRO A 98 -7.29 10.14 11.58
N ILE A 99 -7.64 11.40 11.27
CA ILE A 99 -8.86 11.73 10.51
C ILE A 99 -8.82 11.16 9.09
N LEU A 100 -7.64 11.16 8.47
CA LEU A 100 -7.44 10.70 7.10
C LEU A 100 -7.24 9.20 7.02
N ARG A 101 -6.56 8.65 8.03
CA ARG A 101 -6.52 7.22 8.27
C ARG A 101 -7.96 6.67 8.40
N ASN A 102 -8.79 7.32 9.20
CA ASN A 102 -10.20 6.96 9.35
C ASN A 102 -11.01 7.21 8.08
N MET A 103 -10.71 8.25 7.29
CA MET A 103 -11.36 8.49 6.00
C MET A 103 -11.01 7.40 4.97
N TYR A 104 -9.74 6.98 4.90
CA TYR A 104 -9.30 5.89 4.03
C TYR A 104 -9.95 4.56 4.43
N PHE A 105 -9.94 4.21 5.72
CA PHE A 105 -10.61 2.99 6.21
C PHE A 105 -12.14 3.03 6.01
N ARG A 106 -12.78 4.19 6.23
CA ARG A 106 -14.22 4.39 6.01
C ARG A 106 -14.61 4.30 4.53
N LEU A 107 -13.76 4.77 3.60
CA LEU A 107 -13.97 4.65 2.15
C LEU A 107 -13.80 3.21 1.63
N GLN A 108 -13.00 2.39 2.33
CA GLN A 108 -12.81 0.96 1.99
C GLN A 108 -13.81 0.02 2.70
N GLY A 109 -14.73 0.54 3.51
CA GLY A 109 -15.70 -0.29 4.25
C GLY A 109 -15.08 -1.20 5.31
N ILE A 110 -13.82 -0.96 5.68
CA ILE A 110 -13.11 -1.69 6.72
C ILE A 110 -13.48 -1.02 8.06
N LYS A 111 -14.26 -1.72 8.88
CA LYS A 111 -14.67 -1.25 10.22
C LYS A 111 -13.51 -1.25 11.20
#